data_AF-A0A0M9GS14-F1
#
_entry.id   AF-A0A0M9GS14-F1
#
_cell.length_a   1.000
_cell.length_b   1.000
_cell.length_c   1.000
_cell.angle_alpha   90.00
_cell.angle_beta   90.00
_cell.angle_gamma   90.00
#
_symmetry.space_group_name_H-M   'P 1'
#
loop_
_entity.id
_entity.type
_entity.pdbx_description
1 polymer ?
#
loop_
_entity_poly.entity_id
_entity_poly.type
_entity_poly.pdbx_seq_one_letter_code
_entity_poly.pdbx_strand_id
1 'polypeptide(L)'
;MNQLPLSKKSQTFIENLRVYLFSCGKKTTEIDEITDELEVHLYEAEKDNKSVEHIIGTSPKEYMEQISGEMSFDVRGWAKYVPIFILGAFSGIVLKDIIFGGFRYFLVELIGYPLVCIILLLAYMWTFRHISSNNLNKAKEFFFLYLVSFLSIALFAGLMFLPNYIESPIILLGYYGNLIVASMAISFLIGISIWSKTIVSIVLPVFYIVPEYLIGFTDLSEGNQLWISSLVMYALIGGYLFFELKRASPTSAK
;
A
#
# COMPACT_ATOMS: atom_id res chain seq x y z
N MET A 1 21.04 -10.67 -6.16
CA MET A 1 22.13 -9.75 -6.53
C MET A 1 22.99 -9.56 -5.30
N ASN A 2 24.31 -9.71 -5.43
CA ASN A 2 25.23 -9.44 -4.33
C ASN A 2 25.30 -7.91 -4.18
N GLN A 3 24.76 -7.37 -3.09
CA GLN A 3 24.86 -5.94 -2.79
C GLN A 3 26.33 -5.56 -2.63
N LEU A 4 26.78 -4.50 -3.30
CA LEU A 4 28.11 -3.96 -3.10
C LEU A 4 28.21 -3.41 -1.67
N PRO A 5 29.35 -3.56 -0.99
CA PRO A 5 29.51 -3.05 0.38
C PRO A 5 29.61 -1.52 0.33
N LEU A 6 28.46 -0.85 0.40
CA LEU A 6 28.32 0.60 0.46
C LEU A 6 28.21 1.11 1.89
N SER A 7 28.56 2.38 2.09
CA SER A 7 28.23 3.09 3.33
C SER A 7 26.71 3.15 3.54
N LYS A 8 26.28 3.21 4.82
CA LYS A 8 24.86 3.39 5.17
C LYS A 8 24.23 4.62 4.50
N LYS A 9 25.04 5.66 4.26
CA LYS A 9 24.59 6.91 3.64
C LYS A 9 24.26 6.71 2.16
N SER A 10 25.14 6.05 1.42
CA SER A 10 24.91 5.67 0.01
C SER A 10 23.71 4.74 -0.12
N GLN A 11 23.62 3.72 0.73
CA GLN A 11 22.48 2.80 0.73
C GLN A 11 21.15 3.52 0.99
N THR A 12 21.10 4.38 2.01
CA THR A 12 19.90 5.18 2.33
C THR A 12 19.51 6.10 1.17
N PHE A 13 20.50 6.69 0.49
CA PHE A 13 20.24 7.54 -0.66
C PHE A 13 19.64 6.77 -1.84
N ILE A 14 20.19 5.59 -2.18
CA ILE A 14 19.64 4.70 -3.22
C ILE A 14 18.19 4.29 -2.88
N GLU A 15 17.93 3.90 -1.63
CA GLU A 15 16.59 3.54 -1.17
C GLU A 15 15.61 4.71 -1.31
N ASN A 16 16.01 5.91 -0.90
CA ASN A 16 15.20 7.12 -1.04
C ASN A 16 14.97 7.48 -2.52
N LEU A 17 15.99 7.38 -3.37
CA LEU A 17 15.86 7.64 -4.81
C LEU A 17 14.84 6.69 -5.45
N ARG A 18 14.91 5.40 -5.13
CA ARG A 18 13.95 4.39 -5.60
C ARG A 18 12.51 4.72 -5.19
N VAL A 19 12.29 5.06 -3.92
CA VAL A 19 10.98 5.49 -3.41
C VAL A 19 10.50 6.76 -4.09
N TYR A 20 11.39 7.75 -4.28
CA TYR A 20 11.08 9.01 -4.93
C TYR A 20 10.61 8.80 -6.37
N LEU A 21 11.41 8.08 -7.19
CA LEU A 21 11.10 7.84 -8.60
C LEU A 21 9.82 7.01 -8.76
N PHE A 22 9.61 6.00 -7.91
CA PHE A 22 8.36 5.24 -7.92
C PHE A 22 7.16 6.13 -7.58
N SER A 23 7.30 7.03 -6.60
CA SER A 23 6.27 7.98 -6.19
C SER A 23 6.02 9.08 -7.23
N CYS A 24 6.99 9.37 -8.08
CA CYS A 24 6.83 10.20 -9.28
C CYS A 24 6.19 9.44 -10.46
N GLY A 25 5.88 8.16 -10.27
CA GLY A 25 5.25 7.28 -11.24
C GLY A 25 6.17 6.83 -12.38
N LYS A 26 7.48 6.76 -12.13
CA LYS A 26 8.46 6.27 -13.09
C LYS A 26 8.40 4.75 -13.24
N LYS A 27 8.87 4.25 -14.37
CA LYS A 27 8.84 2.82 -14.72
C LYS A 27 9.83 2.04 -13.86
N THR A 28 9.36 0.99 -13.17
CA THR A 28 10.18 0.23 -12.22
C THR A 28 11.48 -0.32 -12.81
N THR A 29 11.47 -0.81 -14.05
CA THR A 29 12.69 -1.34 -14.70
C THR A 29 13.75 -0.26 -14.91
N GLU A 30 13.33 0.96 -15.25
CA GLU A 30 14.23 2.10 -15.46
C GLU A 30 14.76 2.62 -14.12
N ILE A 31 13.93 2.58 -13.07
CA ILE A 31 14.37 2.84 -11.70
C ILE A 31 15.47 1.85 -11.29
N ASP A 32 15.26 0.55 -11.54
CA ASP A 32 16.24 -0.49 -11.24
C ASP A 32 17.57 -0.22 -11.93
N GLU A 33 17.56 -0.02 -13.24
CA GLU A 33 18.73 0.28 -14.06
C GLU A 33 19.52 1.49 -13.53
N ILE A 34 18.83 2.61 -13.27
CA ILE A 34 19.46 3.83 -12.74
C ILE A 34 20.04 3.61 -11.34
N THR A 35 19.31 2.91 -10.45
CA THR A 35 19.79 2.66 -9.10
C THR A 35 20.98 1.70 -9.07
N ASP A 36 20.99 0.69 -9.93
CA ASP A 36 22.07 -0.28 -10.04
C ASP A 36 23.33 0.39 -10.61
N GLU A 37 23.20 1.22 -11.63
CA GLU A 37 24.32 2.02 -12.16
C GLU A 37 24.89 2.95 -11.08
N LEU A 38 24.01 3.64 -10.34
CA LEU A 38 24.43 4.54 -9.28
C LEU A 38 25.09 3.80 -8.10
N GLU A 39 24.67 2.56 -7.81
CA GLU A 39 25.32 1.70 -6.82
C GLU A 39 26.80 1.47 -7.17
N VAL A 40 27.10 1.22 -8.45
CA VAL A 40 28.48 1.04 -8.94
C VAL A 40 29.28 2.33 -8.81
N HIS A 41 28.74 3.47 -9.27
CA HIS A 41 29.44 4.77 -9.18
C HIS A 41 29.74 5.18 -7.73
N LEU A 42 28.80 4.93 -6.81
CA LEU A 42 28.99 5.20 -5.39
C LEU A 42 30.05 4.29 -4.78
N TYR A 43 30.06 3.01 -5.16
CA TYR A 43 31.07 2.06 -4.68
C TYR A 43 32.49 2.45 -5.13
N GLU A 44 32.65 2.85 -6.40
CA GLU A 44 33.93 3.33 -6.92
C GLU A 44 34.39 4.62 -6.24
N ALA A 45 33.48 5.57 -6.02
CA ALA A 45 33.77 6.81 -5.31
C ALA A 45 34.23 6.55 -3.87
N GLU A 46 33.51 5.70 -3.12
CA GLU A 46 33.86 5.36 -1.74
C GLU A 46 35.22 4.64 -1.65
N LYS A 47 35.53 3.77 -2.61
CA LYS A 47 36.84 3.10 -2.72
C LYS A 47 37.99 4.10 -2.90
N ASP A 48 37.73 5.20 -3.62
CA ASP A 48 38.66 6.31 -3.80
C ASP A 48 38.63 7.35 -2.65
N ASN A 49 38.00 7.01 -1.52
CA ASN A 49 37.79 7.91 -0.36
C ASN A 49 37.02 9.20 -0.70
N LYS A 50 36.23 9.21 -1.77
CA LYS A 50 35.34 10.32 -2.11
C LYS A 50 34.01 10.17 -1.39
N SER A 51 33.40 11.29 -1.01
CA SER A 51 32.11 11.27 -0.34
C SER A 51 30.96 11.07 -1.35
N VAL A 52 29.80 10.66 -0.84
CA VAL A 52 28.56 10.51 -1.62
C VAL A 52 28.23 11.80 -2.39
N GLU A 53 28.46 12.97 -1.78
CA GLU A 53 28.26 14.29 -2.38
C GLU A 53 29.11 14.54 -3.63
N HIS A 54 30.21 13.81 -3.81
CA HIS A 54 31.00 13.90 -5.04
C HIS A 54 30.21 13.40 -6.25
N ILE A 55 29.32 12.43 -6.05
CA ILE A 55 28.48 11.83 -7.10
C ILE A 55 27.13 12.52 -7.18
N ILE A 56 26.47 12.72 -6.03
CA ILE A 56 25.08 13.22 -5.99
C ILE A 56 24.98 14.75 -5.87
N GLY A 57 26.11 15.44 -5.70
CA GLY A 57 26.15 16.86 -5.39
C GLY A 57 25.78 17.16 -3.92
N THR A 58 25.62 18.44 -3.61
CA THR A 58 25.30 18.92 -2.25
C THR A 58 23.81 18.82 -1.91
N SER A 59 22.94 18.66 -2.91
CA SER A 59 21.49 18.63 -2.74
C SER A 59 20.91 17.31 -3.26
N PRO A 60 20.69 16.32 -2.38
CA PRO A 60 20.06 15.04 -2.73
C PRO A 60 18.72 15.20 -3.46
N LYS A 61 17.97 16.25 -3.11
CA LYS A 61 16.69 16.59 -3.73
C LYS A 61 16.84 17.01 -5.18
N GLU A 62 17.80 17.91 -5.47
CA GLU A 62 18.04 18.39 -6.84
C GLU A 62 18.48 17.23 -7.74
N TYR A 63 19.32 16.33 -7.23
CA TYR A 63 19.69 15.11 -7.95
C TYR A 63 18.46 14.27 -8.31
N MET A 64 17.60 13.98 -7.32
CA MET A 64 16.37 13.20 -7.55
C MET A 64 15.41 13.88 -8.54
N GLU A 65 15.28 15.20 -8.48
CA GLU A 65 14.46 15.99 -9.40
C GLU A 65 15.01 15.97 -10.81
N GLN A 66 16.34 16.08 -10.98
CA GLN A 66 16.99 15.99 -12.29
C GLN A 66 16.74 14.62 -12.93
N ILE A 67 17.07 13.54 -12.22
CA ILE A 67 16.87 12.17 -12.72
C ILE A 67 15.40 11.94 -13.07
N SER A 68 14.48 12.34 -12.19
CA SER A 68 13.05 12.24 -12.47
C SER A 68 12.60 13.09 -13.66
N GLY A 69 13.28 14.20 -13.96
CA GLY A 69 12.98 15.06 -15.10
C GLY A 69 13.35 14.41 -16.44
N GLU A 70 14.37 13.57 -16.44
CA GLU A 70 14.88 12.85 -17.62
C GLU A 70 14.02 11.60 -17.95
N MET A 71 13.37 11.01 -16.95
CA MET A 71 12.54 9.82 -17.11
C MET A 71 11.09 10.13 -17.53
N SER A 72 10.49 9.26 -18.33
CA SER A 72 9.06 9.35 -18.69
C SER A 72 8.12 8.84 -17.58
N PHE A 73 6.87 9.32 -17.54
CA PHE A 73 5.85 8.77 -16.63
C PHE A 73 5.31 7.44 -17.18
N ASP A 74 5.23 6.40 -16.34
CA ASP A 74 4.76 5.08 -16.75
C ASP A 74 3.23 4.97 -16.77
N VAL A 75 2.59 5.64 -17.74
CA VAL A 75 1.13 5.63 -17.90
C VAL A 75 0.59 4.20 -17.99
N ARG A 76 1.29 3.30 -18.68
CA ARG A 76 0.84 1.92 -18.90
C ARG A 76 0.92 1.08 -17.63
N GLY A 77 1.97 1.25 -16.81
CA GLY A 77 2.07 0.61 -15.50
C GLY A 77 0.97 1.08 -14.56
N TRP A 78 0.79 2.40 -14.43
CA TRP A 78 -0.22 2.97 -13.52
C TRP A 78 -1.65 2.67 -13.96
N ALA A 79 -1.93 2.58 -15.26
CA ALA A 79 -3.23 2.12 -15.75
C ALA A 79 -3.58 0.68 -15.32
N LYS A 80 -2.58 -0.14 -14.95
CA LYS A 80 -2.79 -1.47 -14.35
C LYS A 80 -2.88 -1.40 -12.83
N TYR A 81 -1.97 -0.66 -12.17
CA TYR A 81 -1.91 -0.62 -10.72
C TYR A 81 -3.12 0.06 -10.07
N VAL A 82 -3.66 1.13 -10.67
CA VAL A 82 -4.79 1.88 -10.11
C VAL A 82 -6.05 1.02 -9.99
N PRO A 83 -6.52 0.31 -11.05
CA PRO A 83 -7.63 -0.61 -10.92
C PRO A 83 -7.37 -1.74 -9.94
N ILE A 84 -6.13 -2.27 -9.90
CA ILE A 84 -5.77 -3.34 -8.97
C ILE A 84 -5.91 -2.89 -7.51
N PHE A 85 -5.45 -1.67 -7.21
CA PHE A 85 -5.56 -1.08 -5.89
C PHE A 85 -7.03 -0.88 -5.47
N ILE A 86 -7.84 -0.27 -6.34
CA ILE A 86 -9.26 -0.01 -6.07
C ILE A 86 -10.03 -1.33 -5.88
N LEU A 87 -9.91 -2.25 -6.84
CA LEU A 87 -10.62 -3.53 -6.79
C LEU A 87 -10.11 -4.41 -5.65
N GLY A 88 -8.81 -4.37 -5.33
CA GLY A 88 -8.23 -5.11 -4.21
C GLY A 88 -8.79 -4.65 -2.87
N ALA A 89 -8.82 -3.33 -2.63
CA ALA A 89 -9.40 -2.77 -1.41
C ALA A 89 -10.91 -3.08 -1.31
N PHE A 90 -11.65 -2.88 -2.41
CA PHE A 90 -13.10 -3.06 -2.43
C PHE A 90 -13.52 -4.53 -2.32
N SER A 91 -12.73 -5.47 -2.86
CA SER A 91 -13.03 -6.91 -2.80
C SER A 91 -13.15 -7.43 -1.37
N GLY A 92 -12.27 -6.98 -0.45
CA GLY A 92 -12.33 -7.39 0.95
C GLY A 92 -13.57 -6.87 1.67
N ILE A 93 -13.95 -5.61 1.42
CA ILE A 93 -15.13 -4.96 2.00
C ILE A 93 -16.40 -5.66 1.51
N VAL A 94 -16.53 -5.83 0.20
CA VAL A 94 -17.71 -6.46 -0.42
C VAL A 94 -17.87 -7.91 0.04
N LEU A 95 -16.79 -8.68 0.16
CA LEU A 95 -16.87 -10.05 0.66
C LEU A 95 -17.35 -10.11 2.10
N LYS A 96 -16.86 -9.20 2.95
CA LYS A 96 -17.34 -9.08 4.33
C LYS A 96 -18.83 -8.78 4.35
N ASP A 97 -19.27 -7.76 3.63
CA ASP A 97 -20.67 -7.33 3.64
C ASP A 97 -21.60 -8.42 3.10
N ILE A 98 -21.18 -9.15 2.06
CA ILE A 98 -21.94 -10.30 1.55
C ILE A 98 -22.11 -11.40 2.61
N ILE A 99 -21.10 -11.65 3.44
CA ILE A 99 -21.14 -12.67 4.50
C ILE A 99 -22.07 -12.26 5.64
N PHE A 100 -22.08 -10.98 6.04
CA PHE A 100 -22.82 -10.53 7.23
C PHE A 100 -24.18 -9.89 6.95
N GLY A 101 -24.45 -9.41 5.73
CA GLY A 101 -25.69 -8.67 5.43
C GLY A 101 -26.13 -8.60 3.96
N GLY A 102 -25.33 -9.17 3.04
CA GLY A 102 -25.54 -9.05 1.61
C GLY A 102 -24.99 -7.74 1.03
N PHE A 103 -24.92 -7.64 -0.29
CA PHE A 103 -24.50 -6.43 -0.98
C PHE A 103 -25.61 -5.37 -0.89
N ARG A 104 -25.37 -4.34 -0.08
CA ARG A 104 -26.30 -3.24 0.20
C ARG A 104 -25.53 -1.92 0.27
N TYR A 105 -25.44 -1.20 -0.85
CA TYR A 105 -24.68 0.05 -0.93
C TYR A 105 -25.52 1.16 -1.54
N PHE A 106 -25.38 2.37 -1.02
CA PHE A 106 -25.87 3.56 -1.68
C PHE A 106 -25.03 3.86 -2.93
N LEU A 107 -25.64 4.43 -3.97
CA LEU A 107 -24.91 4.80 -5.20
C LEU A 107 -23.75 5.77 -4.90
N VAL A 108 -23.92 6.66 -3.90
CA VAL A 108 -22.85 7.55 -3.43
C VAL A 108 -21.67 6.79 -2.84
N GLU A 109 -21.88 5.67 -2.15
CA GLU A 109 -20.80 4.84 -1.61
C GLU A 109 -20.07 4.12 -2.75
N LEU A 110 -20.82 3.55 -3.70
CA LEU A 110 -20.25 2.80 -4.82
C LEU A 110 -19.33 3.67 -5.70
N ILE A 111 -19.67 4.95 -5.88
CA ILE A 111 -18.83 5.93 -6.58
C ILE A 111 -17.74 6.48 -5.65
N GLY A 112 -18.09 6.73 -4.39
CA GLY A 112 -17.21 7.34 -3.41
C GLY A 112 -16.02 6.46 -3.03
N TYR A 113 -16.18 5.14 -2.92
CA TYR A 113 -15.09 4.23 -2.57
C TYR A 113 -13.92 4.30 -3.57
N PRO A 114 -14.12 4.17 -4.90
CA PRO A 114 -13.08 4.42 -5.90
C PRO A 114 -12.47 5.82 -5.82
N LEU A 115 -13.28 6.86 -5.63
CA LEU A 115 -12.79 8.24 -5.55
C LEU A 115 -11.88 8.45 -4.34
N VAL A 116 -12.28 7.97 -3.17
CA VAL A 116 -11.46 8.01 -1.95
C VAL A 116 -10.16 7.24 -2.18
N CYS A 117 -10.21 6.06 -2.81
CA CYS A 117 -8.99 5.30 -3.13
C CYS A 117 -8.02 6.09 -4.04
N ILE A 118 -8.53 6.78 -5.06
CA ILE A 118 -7.70 7.62 -5.95
C ILE A 118 -7.08 8.79 -5.18
N ILE A 119 -7.88 9.50 -4.37
CA ILE A 119 -7.39 10.61 -3.55
C ILE A 119 -6.29 10.14 -2.60
N LEU A 120 -6.50 9.00 -1.94
CA LEU A 120 -5.51 8.43 -1.03
C LEU A 120 -4.25 7.97 -1.75
N LEU A 121 -4.37 7.33 -2.92
CA LEU A 121 -3.23 6.93 -3.71
C LEU A 121 -2.34 8.14 -4.06
N LEU A 122 -2.95 9.24 -4.51
CA LEU A 122 -2.24 10.49 -4.79
C LEU A 122 -1.61 11.11 -3.52
N ALA A 123 -2.33 11.07 -2.39
CA ALA A 123 -1.82 11.56 -1.11
C ALA A 123 -0.61 10.73 -0.62
N TYR A 124 -0.65 9.41 -0.73
CA TYR A 124 0.48 8.53 -0.41
C TYR A 124 1.66 8.76 -1.35
N MET A 125 1.44 8.87 -2.67
CA MET A 125 2.49 9.20 -3.64
C MET A 125 3.16 10.54 -3.29
N TRP A 126 2.38 11.58 -3.00
CA TRP A 126 2.92 12.87 -2.58
C TRP A 126 3.72 12.76 -1.28
N THR A 127 3.19 12.02 -0.30
CA THR A 127 3.83 11.83 1.01
C THR A 127 5.18 11.12 0.87
N PHE A 128 5.23 10.01 0.14
CA PHE A 128 6.46 9.28 -0.11
C PHE A 128 7.48 10.10 -0.91
N ARG A 129 7.03 10.85 -1.92
CA ARG A 129 7.87 11.79 -2.66
C ARG A 129 8.48 12.85 -1.74
N HIS A 130 7.69 13.42 -0.84
CA HIS A 130 8.15 14.45 0.09
C HIS A 130 9.15 13.91 1.13
N ILE A 131 8.88 12.73 1.69
CA ILE A 131 9.74 12.07 2.68
C ILE A 131 11.10 11.73 2.07
N SER A 132 11.08 11.08 0.89
CA SER A 132 12.30 10.61 0.21
C SER A 132 13.20 11.76 -0.26
N SER A 133 12.64 12.87 -0.72
CA SER A 133 13.43 13.98 -1.26
C SER A 133 14.08 14.86 -0.19
N ASN A 134 13.56 14.87 1.04
CA ASN A 134 13.90 15.90 2.03
C ASN A 134 14.80 15.41 3.18
N ASN A 135 15.32 14.16 3.13
CA ASN A 135 16.16 13.57 4.18
C ASN A 135 15.64 13.90 5.60
N LEU A 136 14.34 13.71 5.80
CA LEU A 136 13.67 14.07 7.05
C LEU A 136 14.21 13.22 8.21
N ASN A 137 14.21 13.78 9.41
CA ASN A 137 14.43 12.96 10.59
C ASN A 137 13.25 11.99 10.78
N LYS A 138 13.49 10.92 11.54
CA LYS A 138 12.49 9.86 11.74
C LYS A 138 11.17 10.40 12.34
N ALA A 139 11.24 11.38 13.24
CA ALA A 139 10.03 11.98 13.83
C ALA A 139 9.13 12.67 12.79
N LYS A 140 9.72 13.44 11.86
CA LYS A 140 8.97 14.10 10.77
C LYS A 140 8.44 13.10 9.76
N GLU A 141 9.23 12.08 9.42
CA GLU A 141 8.78 10.97 8.57
C GLU A 141 7.52 10.30 9.16
N PHE A 142 7.58 9.91 10.45
CA PHE A 142 6.42 9.36 11.16
C PHE A 142 5.23 10.31 11.20
N PHE A 143 5.46 11.61 11.39
CA PHE A 143 4.39 12.61 11.40
C PHE A 143 3.63 12.64 10.06
N PHE A 144 4.34 12.68 8.93
CA PHE A 144 3.71 12.67 7.60
C PHE A 144 2.97 11.36 7.32
N LEU A 145 3.54 10.21 7.70
CA LEU A 145 2.88 8.91 7.57
C LEU A 145 1.61 8.81 8.43
N TYR A 146 1.65 9.36 9.65
CA TYR A 146 0.48 9.43 10.52
C TYR A 146 -0.59 10.35 9.95
N LEU A 147 -0.20 11.50 9.38
CA LEU A 147 -1.12 12.46 8.78
C LEU A 147 -1.90 11.86 7.60
N VAL A 148 -1.24 11.16 6.68
CA VAL A 148 -1.92 10.49 5.55
C VAL A 148 -2.77 9.30 6.01
N SER A 149 -2.35 8.60 7.06
CA SER A 149 -3.15 7.53 7.68
C SER A 149 -4.42 8.07 8.32
N PHE A 150 -4.32 9.19 9.04
CA PHE A 150 -5.47 9.88 9.62
C PHE A 150 -6.41 10.40 8.53
N LEU A 151 -5.88 10.96 7.44
CA LEU A 151 -6.67 11.35 6.27
C LEU A 151 -7.42 10.15 5.67
N SER A 152 -6.80 8.97 5.63
CA SER A 152 -7.44 7.73 5.17
C SER A 152 -8.67 7.39 6.01
N ILE A 153 -8.52 7.39 7.33
CA ILE A 153 -9.63 7.12 8.26
C ILE A 153 -10.72 8.18 8.10
N ALA A 154 -10.36 9.46 8.04
CA ALA A 154 -11.30 10.56 7.92
C ALA A 154 -12.12 10.50 6.62
N LEU A 155 -11.49 10.18 5.48
CA LEU A 155 -12.17 10.07 4.19
C LEU A 155 -13.12 8.87 4.13
N PHE A 156 -12.71 7.70 4.60
CA PHE A 156 -13.60 6.53 4.63
C PHE A 156 -14.73 6.71 5.64
N ALA A 157 -14.47 7.24 6.83
CA ALA A 157 -15.51 7.55 7.80
C ALA A 157 -16.49 8.60 7.23
N GLY A 158 -15.97 9.67 6.63
CA GLY A 158 -16.77 10.69 5.97
C GLY A 158 -17.67 10.11 4.87
N LEU A 159 -17.14 9.20 4.05
CA LEU A 159 -17.91 8.49 3.03
C LEU A 159 -19.02 7.62 3.65
N MET A 160 -18.73 6.89 4.73
CA MET A 160 -19.69 6.02 5.41
C MET A 160 -20.87 6.81 5.99
N PHE A 161 -20.66 8.05 6.46
CA PHE A 161 -21.74 8.89 6.97
C PHE A 161 -22.44 9.72 5.89
N LEU A 162 -21.88 9.81 4.69
CA LEU A 162 -22.39 10.66 3.60
C LEU A 162 -23.83 10.33 3.16
N PRO A 163 -24.27 9.05 3.10
CA PRO A 163 -25.66 8.71 2.78
C PRO A 163 -26.70 9.31 3.73
N ASN A 164 -26.32 9.69 4.96
CA ASN A 164 -27.24 10.35 5.90
C ASN A 164 -27.54 11.81 5.52
N TYR A 165 -26.73 12.39 4.64
CA TYR A 165 -26.83 13.79 4.23
C TYR A 165 -27.19 13.95 2.75
N ILE A 166 -26.91 12.94 1.92
CA ILE A 166 -27.20 12.94 0.49
C ILE A 166 -28.16 11.80 0.18
N GLU A 167 -29.38 12.16 -0.24
CA GLU A 167 -30.34 11.17 -0.74
C GLU A 167 -29.79 10.51 -2.00
N SER A 168 -29.62 9.19 -1.93
CA SER A 168 -29.04 8.39 -3.00
C SER A 168 -29.79 7.06 -3.08
N PRO A 169 -30.01 6.49 -4.27
CA PRO A 169 -30.67 5.19 -4.38
C PRO A 169 -29.80 4.10 -3.75
N ILE A 170 -30.44 3.19 -3.03
CA ILE A 170 -29.79 1.98 -2.49
C ILE A 170 -29.81 0.87 -3.53
N ILE A 171 -28.66 0.25 -3.74
CA ILE A 171 -28.48 -0.93 -4.59
C ILE A 171 -28.44 -2.15 -3.70
N LEU A 172 -29.41 -3.04 -3.89
CA LEU A 172 -29.57 -4.28 -3.15
C LEU A 172 -29.44 -5.45 -4.12
N LEU A 173 -28.55 -6.41 -3.82
CA LEU A 173 -28.47 -7.64 -4.60
C LEU A 173 -29.20 -8.78 -3.88
N GLY A 174 -29.99 -9.52 -4.65
CA GLY A 174 -30.54 -10.80 -4.20
C GLY A 174 -29.47 -11.89 -4.12
N TYR A 175 -29.88 -13.09 -3.71
CA TYR A 175 -28.98 -14.24 -3.53
C TYR A 175 -28.03 -14.48 -4.72
N TYR A 176 -28.55 -14.55 -5.93
CA TYR A 176 -27.73 -14.77 -7.13
C TYR A 176 -26.77 -13.62 -7.42
N GLY A 177 -27.18 -12.37 -7.16
CA GLY A 177 -26.30 -11.21 -7.34
C GLY A 177 -25.15 -11.22 -6.35
N ASN A 178 -25.41 -11.54 -5.08
CA ASN A 178 -24.38 -11.72 -4.06
C ASN A 178 -23.39 -12.83 -4.45
N LEU A 179 -23.89 -13.98 -4.93
CA LEU A 179 -23.05 -15.09 -5.36
C LEU A 179 -22.12 -14.70 -6.52
N ILE A 180 -22.65 -13.99 -7.52
CA ILE A 180 -21.86 -13.49 -8.66
C ILE A 180 -20.77 -12.53 -8.19
N VAL A 181 -21.12 -11.53 -7.39
CA VAL A 181 -20.17 -10.52 -6.92
C VAL A 181 -19.10 -11.14 -6.01
N ALA A 182 -19.48 -12.04 -5.10
CA ALA A 182 -18.52 -12.77 -4.28
C ALA A 182 -17.56 -13.61 -5.12
N SER A 183 -18.09 -14.32 -6.13
CA SER A 183 -17.26 -15.13 -7.04
C SER A 183 -16.29 -14.26 -7.84
N MET A 184 -16.72 -13.08 -8.29
CA MET A 184 -15.86 -12.11 -8.97
C MET A 184 -14.75 -11.60 -8.04
N ALA A 185 -15.09 -11.19 -6.82
CA ALA A 185 -14.13 -10.70 -5.83
C ALA A 185 -13.09 -11.78 -5.46
N ILE A 186 -13.53 -13.02 -5.20
CA ILE A 186 -12.63 -14.15 -4.90
C ILE A 186 -11.71 -14.43 -6.09
N SER A 187 -12.26 -14.52 -7.30
CA SER A 187 -11.48 -14.77 -8.52
C SER A 187 -10.46 -13.67 -8.76
N PHE A 188 -10.83 -12.41 -8.51
CA PHE A 188 -9.94 -11.27 -8.60
C PHE A 188 -8.79 -11.37 -7.59
N LEU A 189 -9.07 -11.64 -6.30
CA LEU A 189 -8.05 -11.76 -5.26
C LEU A 189 -7.07 -12.92 -5.53
N ILE A 190 -7.57 -14.05 -6.03
CA ILE A 190 -6.76 -15.20 -6.47
C ILE A 190 -5.90 -14.80 -7.68
N GLY A 191 -6.49 -14.14 -8.68
CA GLY A 191 -5.76 -13.66 -9.85
C GLY A 191 -4.61 -12.72 -9.48
N ILE A 192 -4.86 -11.77 -8.57
CA ILE A 192 -3.82 -10.88 -8.04
C ILE A 192 -2.76 -11.66 -7.27
N SER A 193 -3.16 -12.65 -6.48
CA SER A 193 -2.21 -13.47 -5.72
C SER A 193 -1.22 -14.20 -6.64
N ILE A 194 -1.73 -14.80 -7.72
CA ILE A 194 -0.92 -15.49 -8.73
C ILE A 194 -0.02 -14.49 -9.46
N TRP A 195 -0.59 -13.37 -9.91
CA TRP A 195 0.15 -12.36 -10.68
C TRP A 195 1.27 -11.70 -9.88
N SER A 196 0.99 -11.34 -8.62
CA SER A 196 1.96 -10.71 -7.71
C SER A 196 2.91 -11.72 -7.04
N LYS A 197 2.69 -13.03 -7.26
CA LYS A 197 3.44 -14.13 -6.63
C LYS A 197 3.47 -14.03 -5.10
N THR A 198 2.40 -13.48 -4.51
CA THR A 198 2.24 -13.37 -3.06
C THR A 198 0.83 -13.72 -2.65
N ILE A 199 0.66 -14.33 -1.47
CA ILE A 199 -0.64 -14.70 -0.92
C ILE A 199 -1.30 -13.56 -0.12
N VAL A 200 -0.63 -12.40 -0.02
CA VAL A 200 -1.10 -11.24 0.77
C VAL A 200 -2.51 -10.80 0.38
N SER A 201 -2.85 -10.79 -0.91
CA SER A 201 -4.20 -10.40 -1.37
C SER A 201 -5.31 -11.33 -0.88
N ILE A 202 -4.98 -12.57 -0.49
CA ILE A 202 -5.94 -13.53 0.08
C ILE A 202 -5.89 -13.47 1.61
N VAL A 203 -4.70 -13.45 2.19
CA VAL A 203 -4.50 -13.47 3.65
C VAL A 203 -5.14 -12.26 4.32
N LEU A 204 -5.00 -11.05 3.76
CA LEU A 204 -5.54 -9.84 4.38
C LEU A 204 -7.08 -9.86 4.49
N PRO A 205 -7.86 -10.13 3.42
CA PRO A 205 -9.31 -10.32 3.55
C PRO A 205 -9.72 -11.45 4.49
N VAL A 206 -8.97 -12.56 4.51
CA VAL A 206 -9.23 -13.67 5.45
C VAL A 206 -9.07 -13.20 6.89
N PHE A 207 -8.00 -12.48 7.21
CA PHE A 207 -7.81 -11.90 8.56
C PHE A 207 -8.82 -10.81 8.89
N TYR A 208 -9.36 -10.12 7.90
CA TYR A 208 -10.40 -9.12 8.09
C TYR A 208 -11.77 -9.74 8.41
N ILE A 209 -12.10 -10.87 7.79
CA ILE A 209 -13.45 -11.47 7.85
C ILE A 209 -13.56 -12.59 8.89
N VAL A 210 -12.59 -13.51 8.91
CA VAL A 210 -12.69 -14.74 9.70
C VAL A 210 -12.76 -14.50 11.20
N PRO A 211 -11.99 -13.57 11.81
CA PRO A 211 -12.11 -13.32 13.25
C PRO A 211 -13.52 -12.91 13.68
N GLU A 212 -14.15 -12.00 12.93
CA GLU A 212 -15.51 -11.56 13.21
C GLU A 212 -16.53 -12.69 13.00
N TYR A 213 -16.36 -13.48 11.95
CA TYR A 213 -17.22 -14.63 11.68
C TYR A 213 -17.16 -15.67 12.82
N LEU A 214 -15.95 -16.00 13.29
CA LEU A 214 -15.75 -16.98 14.36
C LEU A 214 -16.25 -16.46 15.72
N ILE A 215 -15.99 -15.19 16.03
CA ILE A 215 -16.39 -14.59 17.31
C ILE A 215 -17.91 -14.36 17.36
N GLY A 216 -18.57 -14.19 16.21
CA GLY A 216 -20.03 -14.11 16.12
C GLY A 216 -20.75 -15.36 16.64
N PHE A 217 -20.08 -16.51 16.76
CA PHE A 217 -20.64 -17.72 17.38
C PHE A 217 -20.56 -17.74 18.91
N THR A 218 -20.02 -16.70 19.54
CA THR A 218 -19.88 -16.61 21.00
C THR A 218 -21.03 -15.84 21.64
N ASP A 219 -21.35 -16.14 22.89
CA ASP A 219 -22.40 -15.44 23.68
C ASP A 219 -21.96 -14.04 24.18
N LEU A 220 -20.90 -13.47 23.62
CA LEU A 220 -20.43 -12.13 23.97
C LEU A 220 -21.40 -11.06 23.45
N SER A 221 -21.45 -9.91 24.12
CA SER A 221 -22.19 -8.75 23.60
C SER A 221 -21.61 -8.28 22.26
N GLU A 222 -22.45 -7.75 21.36
CA GLU A 222 -22.03 -7.29 20.03
C GLU A 222 -20.84 -6.32 20.09
N GLY A 223 -20.86 -5.39 21.06
CA GLY A 223 -19.73 -4.49 21.28
C GLY A 223 -18.43 -5.23 21.60
N ASN A 224 -18.48 -6.23 22.48
CA ASN A 224 -17.31 -7.04 22.84
C ASN A 224 -16.85 -7.91 21.67
N GLN A 225 -17.78 -8.45 20.88
CA GLN A 225 -17.45 -9.22 19.67
C GLN A 225 -16.67 -8.37 18.66
N LEU A 226 -17.09 -7.13 18.42
CA LEU A 226 -16.42 -6.19 17.52
C LEU A 226 -15.02 -5.79 18.02
N TRP A 227 -14.88 -5.51 19.32
CA TRP A 227 -13.58 -5.18 19.91
C TRP A 227 -12.60 -6.34 19.82
N ILE A 228 -13.03 -7.55 20.19
CA ILE A 228 -12.16 -8.74 20.19
C ILE A 228 -11.81 -9.14 18.76
N SER A 229 -12.76 -9.14 17.82
CA SER A 229 -12.48 -9.46 16.42
C SER A 229 -11.50 -8.48 15.79
N SER A 230 -11.62 -7.19 16.11
CA SER A 230 -10.66 -6.17 15.67
C SER A 230 -9.27 -6.41 16.25
N LEU A 231 -9.15 -6.72 17.54
CA LEU A 231 -7.86 -7.04 18.17
C LEU A 231 -7.22 -8.28 17.55
N VAL A 232 -7.99 -9.34 17.32
CA VAL A 232 -7.52 -10.56 16.67
C VAL A 232 -7.07 -10.28 15.24
N MET A 233 -7.83 -9.51 14.46
CA MET A 233 -7.43 -9.08 13.12
C MET A 233 -6.07 -8.37 13.13
N TYR A 234 -5.89 -7.35 13.97
CA TYR A 234 -4.61 -6.63 14.07
C TYR A 234 -3.47 -7.54 14.54
N ALA A 235 -3.73 -8.46 15.47
CA ALA A 235 -2.74 -9.43 15.93
C ALA A 235 -2.31 -10.41 14.82
N LEU A 236 -3.25 -10.90 14.00
CA LEU A 236 -2.97 -11.77 12.86
C LEU A 236 -2.16 -11.05 11.79
N ILE A 237 -2.54 -9.82 11.43
CA ILE A 237 -1.80 -9.00 10.47
C ILE A 237 -0.38 -8.70 11.01
N GLY A 238 -0.26 -8.26 12.26
CA GLY A 238 1.03 -7.99 12.89
C GLY A 238 1.93 -9.21 12.97
N GLY A 239 1.37 -10.37 13.36
CA GLY A 239 2.09 -11.64 13.41
C GLY A 239 2.56 -12.11 12.04
N TYR A 240 1.73 -11.97 11.01
CA TYR A 240 2.09 -12.29 9.63
C TYR A 240 3.22 -11.39 9.10
N LEU A 241 3.11 -10.07 9.31
CA LEU A 241 4.17 -9.13 8.92
C LEU A 241 5.47 -9.41 9.66
N PHE A 242 5.42 -9.73 10.95
CA PHE A 242 6.61 -10.11 11.72
C PHE A 242 7.26 -11.39 11.19
N PHE A 243 6.46 -12.41 10.83
CA PHE A 243 6.96 -13.63 10.22
C PHE A 243 7.63 -13.38 8.87
N GLU A 244 7.01 -12.57 8.01
CA GLU A 244 7.55 -12.18 6.71
C GLU A 244 8.86 -11.40 6.85
N LEU A 245 8.94 -10.46 7.80
CA LEU A 245 10.18 -9.72 8.09
C LEU A 245 11.31 -10.65 8.56
N LYS A 246 11.00 -11.63 9.42
CA LYS A 246 11.98 -12.62 9.86
C LYS A 246 12.46 -13.49 8.71
N ARG A 247 11.56 -13.88 7.80
CA ARG A 247 11.89 -14.64 6.58
C ARG A 247 12.78 -13.85 5.62
N ALA A 248 12.53 -12.54 5.49
CA ALA A 248 13.29 -11.65 4.61
C ALA A 248 14.66 -11.24 5.18
N SER A 249 14.86 -11.36 6.50
CA SER A 249 16.14 -11.05 7.13
C SER A 249 17.23 -12.08 6.75
N PRO A 250 18.46 -11.66 6.42
CA PRO A 250 19.54 -12.53 5.93
C PRO A 250 20.06 -13.55 6.97
N THR A 251 19.45 -13.63 8.16
CA THR A 251 19.84 -14.57 9.22
C THR A 251 19.37 -16.01 8.96
N SER A 252 18.62 -16.26 7.88
CA SER A 252 18.21 -17.62 7.46
C SER A 252 19.18 -18.32 6.51
N ALA A 253 20.34 -17.72 6.20
CA ALA A 253 21.43 -18.39 5.50
C ALA A 253 22.50 -18.83 6.51
N LYS A 254 22.21 -19.89 7.27
CA LYS A 254 23.19 -20.73 7.94
C LYS A 254 22.79 -22.18 7.80
#